data_AF-A0A5Q0LPX2-F1
#
_entry.id   AF-A0A5Q0LPX2-F1
#
_cell.length_a   1.000
_cell.length_b   1.000
_cell.length_c   1.000
_cell.angle_alpha   90.00
_cell.angle_beta   90.00
_cell.angle_gamma   90.00
#
_symmetry.space_group_name_H-M   'P 1'
#
loop_
_entity.id
_entity.type
_entity.pdbx_description
1 polymer ?
#
loop_
_entity_poly.entity_id
_entity_poly.type
_entity_poly.pdbx_seq_one_letter_code
_entity_poly.pdbx_strand_id
1 'polypeptide(L)'
;MTLEETQPSAELDCPFWHRERVPITAERDGLYGTFFDTLNETIGTWAEARLPEEGVYASLFAFFQEAADRLEGISSGDWRGPGRPARPRRFDPRPDDERIRLWARTNGYLVNDRGRIPASIREAYEVSQR
;
A
#
# COMPACT_ATOMS: atom_id res chain seq x y z
N MET A 1 -46.05 27.80 -23.59
CA MET A 1 -44.60 27.64 -23.85
C MET A 1 -43.98 27.25 -22.53
N THR A 2 -43.94 25.94 -22.26
CA THR A 2 -43.26 25.36 -21.09
C THR A 2 -41.80 25.28 -21.43
N LEU A 3 -40.97 26.09 -20.78
CA LEU A 3 -39.52 25.92 -20.80
C LEU A 3 -39.27 24.59 -20.08
N GLU A 4 -38.92 23.55 -20.84
CA GLU A 4 -38.32 22.35 -20.28
C GLU A 4 -37.10 22.81 -19.48
N GLU A 5 -37.19 22.58 -18.18
CA GLU A 5 -36.10 22.66 -17.24
C GLU A 5 -35.06 21.64 -17.71
N THR A 6 -34.07 22.11 -18.48
CA THR A 6 -32.91 21.32 -18.85
C THR A 6 -32.26 20.82 -17.56
N GLN A 7 -32.52 19.54 -17.24
CA GLN A 7 -31.76 18.82 -16.23
C GLN A 7 -30.29 19.08 -16.52
N PRO A 8 -29.48 19.54 -15.56
CA PRO A 8 -28.06 19.67 -15.79
C PRO A 8 -27.57 18.28 -16.14
N SER A 9 -27.11 18.15 -17.38
CA SER A 9 -26.51 16.95 -17.93
C SER A 9 -25.58 16.41 -16.87
N ALA A 10 -25.83 15.17 -16.42
CA ALA A 10 -24.87 14.43 -15.63
C ALA A 10 -23.64 14.26 -16.54
N GLU A 11 -22.77 15.25 -16.48
CA GLU A 11 -21.47 15.29 -17.12
C GLU A 11 -20.66 14.20 -16.44
N LEU A 12 -20.84 12.99 -16.97
CA LEU A 12 -20.27 11.71 -16.54
C LEU A 12 -18.76 11.63 -16.85
N ASP A 13 -18.02 12.72 -16.61
CA ASP A 13 -16.60 12.86 -16.98
C ASP A 13 -15.74 13.54 -15.91
N CYS A 14 -16.10 13.44 -14.63
CA CYS A 14 -15.21 13.81 -13.52
C CYS A 14 -15.20 12.73 -12.41
N PRO A 15 -14.58 11.55 -12.61
CA PRO A 15 -14.75 10.44 -11.67
C PRO A 15 -13.91 10.55 -10.38
N PHE A 16 -12.93 11.45 -10.30
CA PHE A 16 -11.87 11.35 -9.29
C PHE A 16 -11.99 12.38 -8.17
N TRP A 17 -12.50 13.57 -8.46
CA TRP A 17 -12.50 14.71 -7.54
C TRP A 17 -13.90 15.25 -7.30
N HIS A 18 -14.47 14.82 -6.19
CA HIS A 18 -15.71 15.34 -5.62
C HIS A 18 -15.40 16.51 -4.67
N ARG A 19 -16.30 17.49 -4.57
CA ARG A 19 -16.14 18.62 -3.65
C ARG A 19 -16.08 18.18 -2.19
N GLU A 20 -16.65 17.01 -1.92
CA GLU A 20 -16.75 16.38 -0.62
C GLU A 20 -15.49 15.56 -0.27
N ARG A 21 -14.47 15.56 -1.13
CA ARG A 21 -13.21 14.84 -0.91
C ARG A 21 -12.07 15.82 -0.71
N VAL A 22 -11.57 15.89 0.52
CA VAL A 22 -10.46 16.78 0.89
C VAL A 22 -9.16 15.97 0.95
N PRO A 23 -8.17 16.23 0.09
CA PRO A 23 -6.90 15.52 0.14
C PRO A 23 -6.14 15.88 1.43
N ILE A 24 -5.66 14.85 2.13
CA ILE A 24 -4.87 14.97 3.36
C ILE A 24 -3.39 14.78 3.07
N THR A 25 -3.06 13.77 2.26
CA THR A 25 -1.68 13.48 1.84
C THR A 25 -1.68 13.06 0.38
N ALA A 26 -0.64 13.45 -0.36
CA ALA A 26 -0.45 13.09 -1.76
C ALA A 26 1.04 12.83 -2.03
N GLU A 27 1.34 11.88 -2.92
CA GLU A 27 2.68 11.74 -3.49
C GLU A 27 3.06 12.98 -4.32
N ARG A 28 4.36 13.16 -4.59
CA ARG A 28 4.90 14.36 -5.27
C ARG A 28 4.27 14.61 -6.65
N ASP A 29 3.87 13.55 -7.33
CA ASP A 29 3.23 13.58 -8.65
C ASP A 29 1.69 13.63 -8.57
N GLY A 30 1.12 13.56 -7.35
CA GLY A 30 -0.33 13.59 -7.12
C GLY A 30 -1.06 12.30 -7.52
N LEU A 31 -0.33 11.28 -7.97
CA LEU A 31 -0.91 10.08 -8.55
C LEU A 31 -1.47 9.12 -7.49
N TYR A 32 -1.02 9.28 -6.25
CA TYR A 32 -1.43 8.47 -5.10
C TYR A 32 -1.64 9.37 -3.88
N GLY A 33 -2.57 8.99 -3.01
CA GLY A 33 -2.74 9.68 -1.73
C GLY A 33 -3.95 9.23 -0.93
N THR A 34 -4.24 9.97 0.15
CA THR A 34 -5.39 9.76 1.05
C THR A 34 -6.27 10.99 1.13
N PHE A 35 -7.58 10.80 1.09
CA PHE A 35 -8.56 11.88 1.19
C PHE A 35 -9.52 11.63 2.36
N PHE A 36 -10.01 12.72 2.95
CA PHE A 36 -11.15 12.72 3.84
C PHE A 36 -12.44 12.86 3.02
N ASP A 37 -13.38 11.96 3.24
CA ASP A 37 -14.72 12.03 2.69
C ASP A 37 -15.63 12.74 3.70
N THR A 38 -16.09 13.95 3.37
CA THR A 38 -16.95 14.76 4.26
C THR A 38 -18.39 14.26 4.30
N LEU A 39 -18.84 13.45 3.33
CA LEU A 39 -20.19 12.87 3.35
C LEU A 39 -20.24 11.65 4.26
N ASN A 40 -19.21 10.79 4.14
CA ASN A 40 -19.14 9.54 4.87
C ASN A 40 -18.37 9.66 6.20
N GLU A 41 -17.71 10.80 6.44
CA GLU A 41 -16.80 11.04 7.57
C GLU A 41 -15.66 10.01 7.69
N THR A 42 -15.33 9.36 6.59
CA THR A 42 -14.29 8.32 6.49
C THR A 42 -13.05 8.82 5.78
N ILE A 43 -11.98 8.04 5.81
CA ILE A 43 -10.79 8.29 5.00
C ILE A 43 -10.65 7.21 3.94
N GLY A 44 -10.47 7.65 2.70
CA GLY A 44 -10.18 6.80 1.56
C GLY A 44 -8.80 7.05 0.97
N THR A 45 -8.45 6.27 -0.05
CA THR A 45 -7.23 6.44 -0.85
C THR A 45 -7.56 6.56 -2.33
N TRP A 46 -6.73 7.27 -3.09
CA TRP A 46 -6.82 7.30 -4.55
C TRP A 46 -5.53 6.80 -5.20
N ALA A 47 -5.66 6.32 -6.44
CA ALA A 47 -4.54 5.98 -7.30
C ALA A 47 -4.91 6.21 -8.78
N GLU A 48 -4.02 6.78 -9.57
CA GLU A 48 -4.29 7.23 -10.96
C GLU A 48 -4.95 6.19 -11.89
N ALA A 49 -4.71 4.90 -11.66
CA ALA A 49 -5.27 3.80 -12.46
C ALA A 49 -6.28 2.92 -11.71
N ARG A 50 -6.78 3.35 -10.55
CA ARG A 50 -7.75 2.59 -9.74
C ARG A 50 -8.86 3.49 -9.23
N LEU A 51 -10.04 2.91 -9.08
CA LEU A 51 -11.12 3.57 -8.37
C LEU A 51 -10.65 3.89 -6.93
N PRO A 52 -11.05 5.04 -6.37
CA PRO A 52 -10.76 5.36 -4.99
C PRO A 52 -11.26 4.25 -4.05
N GLU A 53 -10.40 3.82 -3.14
CA GLU A 53 -10.82 2.93 -2.05
C GLU A 53 -11.42 3.81 -0.95
N GLU A 54 -12.73 3.70 -0.76
CA GLU A 54 -13.48 4.43 0.28
C GLU A 54 -13.44 3.67 1.62
N GLY A 55 -13.58 4.38 2.74
CA GLY A 55 -13.73 3.74 4.05
C GLY A 55 -12.50 2.97 4.55
N VAL A 56 -11.30 3.24 4.03
CA VAL A 56 -10.04 2.63 4.48
C VAL A 56 -9.82 2.85 5.98
N TYR A 57 -10.22 4.02 6.49
CA TYR A 57 -10.34 4.26 7.93
C TYR A 57 -11.75 4.77 8.24
N ALA A 58 -12.31 4.25 9.34
CA ALA A 58 -13.63 4.62 9.81
C ALA A 58 -13.75 6.10 10.20
N SER A 59 -12.63 6.77 10.50
CA SER A 59 -12.60 8.19 10.83
C SER A 59 -11.19 8.78 10.74
N LEU A 60 -11.10 10.11 10.79
CA LEU A 60 -9.84 10.84 10.92
C LEU A 60 -9.08 10.44 12.20
N PHE A 61 -9.80 10.13 13.28
CA PHE A 61 -9.21 9.65 14.53
C PHE A 61 -8.54 8.29 14.33
N ALA A 62 -9.23 7.33 13.71
CA ALA A 62 -8.67 6.00 13.45
C ALA A 62 -7.40 6.09 12.57
N PHE A 63 -7.38 7.00 11.60
CA PHE A 63 -6.20 7.26 10.78
C PHE A 63 -5.01 7.79 11.60
N PHE A 64 -5.24 8.80 12.44
CA PHE A 64 -4.16 9.40 13.24
C PHE A 64 -3.70 8.51 14.39
N GLN A 65 -4.61 7.74 15.01
CA GLN A 65 -4.23 6.75 16.02
C GLN A 65 -3.28 5.71 15.45
N GLU A 66 -3.64 5.12 14.32
CA GLU A 66 -2.78 4.15 13.65
C GLU A 66 -1.44 4.78 13.21
N ALA A 67 -1.43 6.07 12.82
CA ALA A 67 -0.18 6.78 12.55
C ALA A 67 0.67 6.98 13.82
N ALA A 68 0.05 7.29 14.96
CA ALA A 68 0.71 7.43 16.25
C ALA A 68 1.29 6.09 16.73
N ASP A 69 0.49 5.01 16.70
CA ASP A 69 0.92 3.66 17.08
C ASP A 69 2.14 3.20 16.27
N ARG A 70 2.26 3.61 15.00
CA ARG A 70 3.45 3.34 14.18
C ARG A 70 4.67 4.14 14.62
N LEU A 71 4.51 5.43 14.90
CA LEU A 71 5.60 6.29 15.33
C LEU A 71 6.15 5.86 16.69
N GLU A 72 5.28 5.30 17.55
CA GLU A 72 5.66 4.73 18.84
C GLU A 72 6.22 3.30 18.73
N GLY A 73 6.29 2.72 17.52
CA GLY A 73 6.82 1.37 17.28
C GLY A 73 5.90 0.25 17.79
N ILE A 74 4.64 0.56 18.11
CA ILE A 74 3.63 -0.38 18.59
C ILE A 74 3.07 -1.20 17.41
N SER A 75 3.11 -0.65 16.19
CA SER A 75 2.65 -1.35 14.98
C SER A 75 3.73 -2.27 14.39
N SER A 76 3.38 -3.56 14.23
CA SER A 76 4.25 -4.61 13.61
C SER A 76 4.20 -4.64 12.08
N GLY A 77 3.60 -3.62 11.44
CA GLY A 77 3.28 -3.61 10.02
C GLY A 77 4.37 -3.00 9.11
N ASP A 78 4.60 -3.64 7.96
CA ASP A 78 5.52 -3.18 6.90
C ASP A 78 4.86 -2.04 6.07
N TRP A 79 4.57 -0.89 6.70
CA TRP A 79 3.89 0.23 6.01
C TRP A 79 4.82 0.94 5.02
N ARG A 80 4.34 1.14 3.78
CA ARG A 80 4.96 1.96 2.71
C ARG A 80 4.22 3.26 2.36
N GLY A 81 3.91 4.11 3.36
CA GLY A 81 3.31 5.45 3.20
C GLY A 81 1.87 5.51 2.61
N PRO A 82 1.03 6.46 3.05
CA PRO A 82 -0.37 6.56 2.64
C PRO A 82 -0.52 6.59 1.09
N GLY A 83 -1.32 5.66 0.54
CA GLY A 83 -1.55 5.54 -0.92
C GLY A 83 -0.92 4.30 -1.58
N ARG A 84 -0.02 3.57 -0.90
CA ARG A 84 0.40 2.23 -1.36
C ARG A 84 -0.32 1.15 -0.57
N PRO A 85 -1.34 0.46 -1.15
CA PRO A 85 -1.84 -0.76 -0.52
C PRO A 85 -0.66 -1.71 -0.35
N ALA A 86 -0.54 -2.32 0.82
CA ALA A 86 0.43 -3.37 1.06
C ALA A 86 0.15 -4.50 0.06
N ARG A 87 0.90 -4.52 -1.04
CA ARG A 87 0.79 -5.60 -2.02
C ARG A 87 1.11 -6.87 -1.24
N PRO A 88 0.23 -7.89 -1.20
CA PRO A 88 0.64 -9.17 -0.67
C PRO A 88 1.78 -9.61 -1.57
N ARG A 89 3.01 -9.58 -1.03
CA ARG A 89 4.13 -10.20 -1.69
C ARG A 89 3.79 -11.68 -1.69
N ARG A 90 3.24 -12.17 -2.81
CA ARG A 90 3.40 -13.58 -3.15
C ARG A 90 4.90 -13.79 -3.24
N PHE A 91 5.44 -14.29 -2.15
CA PHE A 91 6.76 -14.87 -2.14
C PHE A 91 6.56 -16.21 -2.84
N ASP A 92 6.74 -16.26 -4.16
CA ASP A 92 6.88 -17.54 -4.85
C ASP A 92 8.24 -18.09 -4.38
N PRO A 93 8.25 -19.07 -3.47
CA PRO A 93 9.50 -19.66 -3.02
C PRO A 93 10.06 -20.38 -4.24
N ARG A 94 11.26 -20.00 -4.68
CA ARG A 94 11.94 -20.82 -5.68
C ARG A 94 12.30 -22.15 -5.00
N PRO A 95 12.19 -23.30 -5.68
CA PRO A 95 12.56 -24.60 -5.12
C PRO A 95 13.99 -24.61 -4.53
N ASP A 96 14.90 -23.81 -5.09
CA ASP A 96 16.29 -23.74 -4.67
C ASP A 96 16.52 -22.91 -3.40
N ASP A 97 15.54 -22.11 -2.96
CA ASP A 97 15.69 -21.24 -1.78
C ASP A 97 15.83 -22.06 -0.48
N GLU A 98 15.21 -23.23 -0.37
CA GLU A 98 15.35 -24.08 0.83
C GLU A 98 16.76 -24.65 0.98
N ARG A 99 17.38 -25.05 -0.14
CA ARG A 99 18.75 -25.58 -0.17
C ARG A 99 19.76 -24.51 0.25
N ILE A 100 19.58 -23.29 -0.25
CA ILE A 100 20.42 -22.15 0.08
C ILE A 100 20.26 -21.78 1.56
N ARG A 101 19.04 -21.78 2.12
CA ARG A 101 18.80 -21.52 3.55
C ARG A 101 19.47 -22.55 4.45
N LEU A 102 19.39 -23.84 4.11
CA LEU A 102 20.02 -24.89 4.88
C LEU A 102 21.55 -24.74 4.87
N TRP A 103 22.13 -24.54 3.69
CA TRP A 103 23.56 -24.28 3.57
C TRP A 103 23.99 -23.05 4.37
N ALA A 104 23.23 -21.96 4.28
CA ALA A 104 23.54 -20.71 4.95
C ALA A 104 23.57 -20.89 6.49
N ARG A 105 22.58 -21.59 7.07
CA ARG A 105 22.55 -21.89 8.51
C ARG A 105 23.73 -22.75 8.95
N THR A 106 24.09 -23.77 8.16
CA THR A 106 25.25 -24.64 8.45
C THR A 106 26.56 -23.87 8.39
N ASN A 107 26.65 -22.84 7.54
CA ASN A 107 27.83 -21.98 7.41
C ASN A 107 27.80 -20.77 8.36
N GLY A 108 26.82 -20.68 9.27
CA GLY A 108 26.73 -19.61 10.27
C GLY A 108 26.13 -18.29 9.77
N TYR A 109 25.54 -18.25 8.58
CA TYR A 109 24.84 -17.07 8.09
C TYR A 109 23.45 -16.95 8.72
N LEU A 110 23.11 -15.74 9.17
CA LEU A 110 21.78 -15.43 9.70
C LEU A 110 20.78 -15.27 8.55
N VAL A 111 19.90 -16.26 8.37
CA VAL A 111 18.88 -16.25 7.32
C VAL A 111 17.51 -16.45 7.95
N ASN A 112 16.56 -15.60 7.55
CA ASN A 112 15.18 -15.71 7.99
C ASN A 112 14.51 -16.96 7.38
N ASP A 113 13.68 -17.62 8.18
CA ASP A 113 12.93 -18.83 7.82
C ASP A 113 11.90 -18.57 6.72
N ARG A 114 11.44 -17.32 6.63
CA ARG A 114 10.44 -16.87 5.66
C ARG A 114 10.92 -15.61 4.94
N GLY A 115 10.82 -15.62 3.61
CA GLY A 115 11.14 -14.46 2.77
C GLY A 115 12.42 -14.60 1.95
N ARG A 116 12.85 -13.47 1.36
CA ARG A 116 13.94 -13.40 0.39
C ARG A 116 15.29 -13.68 1.06
N ILE A 117 16.07 -14.55 0.41
CA ILE A 117 17.47 -14.76 0.77
C ILE A 117 18.29 -13.56 0.28
N PRO A 118 19.15 -12.96 1.13
CA PRO A 118 20.10 -11.93 0.73
C PRO A 118 20.96 -12.35 -0.47
N ALA A 119 21.25 -11.42 -1.38
CA ALA A 119 22.06 -11.68 -2.58
C ALA A 119 23.47 -12.20 -2.22
N SER A 120 24.08 -11.66 -1.17
CA SER A 120 25.38 -12.10 -0.65
C SER A 120 25.44 -13.58 -0.30
N ILE A 121 24.34 -14.15 0.22
CA ILE A 121 24.27 -15.57 0.60
C ILE A 121 24.06 -16.44 -0.64
N ARG A 122 23.31 -15.95 -1.65
CA ARG A 122 23.16 -16.66 -2.93
C ARG A 122 24.49 -16.75 -3.67
N GLU A 123 25.23 -15.64 -3.75
CA GLU A 123 26.55 -15.61 -4.39
C GLU A 123 27.54 -16.52 -3.65
N ALA A 124 27.56 -16.48 -2.31
CA ALA A 124 28.43 -17.35 -1.53
C ALA A 124 28.09 -18.84 -1.70
N TYR A 125 26.79 -19.17 -1.85
CA TYR A 125 26.34 -20.52 -2.17
C TYR A 125 26.81 -20.95 -3.57
N GLU A 126 26.64 -20.10 -4.58
CA GLU A 126 27.10 -20.38 -5.95
C GLU A 126 28.61 -20.59 -6.03
N VAL A 127 29.39 -19.78 -5.31
CA VAL A 127 30.86 -19.96 -5.18
C VAL A 127 31.20 -21.27 -4.49
N SER A 128 30.41 -21.72 -3.52
CA SER A 128 30.62 -22.99 -2.81
C SER A 128 30.16 -24.22 -3.61
N GLN A 129 29.36 -24.03 -4.65
CA GLN A 129 28.91 -25.08 -5.58
C GLN A 129 29.78 -25.18 -6.83
N ARG A 130 30.78 -24.29 -6.97
CA ARG A 130 31.74 -24.26 -8.06
C ARG A 130 33.04 -24.96 -7.67
#